data_AF-A0AAJ3Q7X1-F1
#
_entry.id   AF-A0AAJ3Q7X1-F1
#
_cell.length_a   1.000
_cell.length_b   1.000
_cell.length_c   1.000
_cell.angle_alpha   90.00
_cell.angle_beta   90.00
_cell.angle_gamma   90.00
#
_symmetry.space_group_name_H-M   'P 1'
#
loop_
_entity.id
_entity.type
_entity.pdbx_description
1 polymer ?
#
loop_
_entity_poly.entity_id
_entity_poly.type
_entity_poly.pdbx_seq_one_letter_code
_entity_poly.pdbx_strand_id
1 'polypeptide(L)'
;MSNNFNFKEFFNHYETNSTSDDIQRYYLLWKSVIAQAMIDAASHCKKTESLVEKRKAISWLSDFSQDFVHTCILADCDPVYVKNKIQPTLKSLTR
;
A
#
# COMPACT_ATOMS: atom_id res chain seq x y z
N MET A 1 0.26 -21.18 -11.12
CA MET A 1 -0.17 -20.44 -12.33
C MET A 1 0.10 -18.98 -12.05
N SER A 2 1.11 -18.39 -12.67
CA SER A 2 1.36 -16.95 -12.52
C SER A 2 0.36 -16.21 -13.38
N ASN A 3 -0.72 -15.71 -12.76
CA ASN A 3 -1.56 -14.69 -13.39
C ASN A 3 -0.69 -13.43 -13.51
N ASN A 4 -0.10 -13.23 -14.69
CA ASN A 4 0.55 -11.97 -15.01
C ASN A 4 -0.54 -10.92 -15.21
N PHE A 5 -1.01 -10.33 -14.10
CA PHE A 5 -1.92 -9.21 -14.14
C PHE A 5 -1.20 -8.04 -14.82
N ASN A 6 -1.66 -7.68 -16.01
CA ASN A 6 -1.09 -6.58 -16.77
C ASN A 6 -1.73 -5.27 -16.29
N PHE A 7 -1.05 -4.58 -15.36
CA PHE A 7 -1.49 -3.28 -14.86
C PHE A 7 -1.74 -2.29 -15.99
N LYS A 8 -0.92 -2.29 -17.04
CA LYS A 8 -1.07 -1.36 -18.16
C LYS A 8 -2.39 -1.57 -18.90
N GLU A 9 -2.77 -2.83 -19.15
CA GLU A 9 -4.05 -3.15 -19.78
C GLU A 9 -5.24 -2.82 -18.86
N PHE A 10 -5.11 -3.14 -17.57
CA PHE A 10 -6.14 -2.81 -16.58
C PHE A 10 -6.39 -1.31 -16.50
N PHE A 11 -5.33 -0.49 -16.35
CA PHE A 11 -5.46 0.96 -16.29
C PHE A 11 -5.96 1.53 -17.59
N ASN A 12 -5.46 1.09 -18.74
CA ASN A 12 -5.97 1.56 -20.04
C ASN A 12 -7.48 1.32 -20.16
N HIS A 13 -7.96 0.13 -19.78
CA HIS A 13 -9.38 -0.18 -19.78
C HIS A 13 -10.14 0.67 -18.76
N TYR A 14 -9.61 0.83 -17.55
CA TYR A 14 -10.25 1.59 -16.49
C TYR A 14 -10.35 3.08 -16.86
N GLU A 15 -9.26 3.70 -17.29
CA GLU A 15 -9.18 5.10 -17.70
C GLU A 15 -10.06 5.41 -18.92
N THR A 16 -10.16 4.49 -19.90
CA THR A 16 -10.99 4.70 -21.10
C THR A 16 -12.49 4.69 -20.78
N ASN A 17 -12.89 3.96 -19.73
CA ASN A 17 -14.30 3.73 -19.39
C ASN A 17 -14.77 4.47 -18.12
N SER A 18 -13.90 5.27 -17.50
CA SER A 18 -14.16 5.94 -16.22
C SER A 18 -14.09 7.45 -16.36
N THR A 19 -14.85 8.18 -15.54
CA THR A 19 -14.69 9.62 -15.46
C THR A 19 -13.39 9.97 -14.71
N SER A 20 -12.89 11.21 -14.88
CA SER A 20 -11.77 11.71 -14.09
C SER A 20 -12.01 11.57 -12.57
N ASP A 21 -13.24 11.77 -12.12
CA ASP A 21 -13.61 11.64 -10.71
C ASP A 21 -13.50 10.18 -10.23
N ASP A 22 -13.90 9.22 -11.06
CA ASP A 22 -13.81 7.79 -10.75
C ASP A 22 -12.35 7.32 -10.67
N ILE A 23 -11.48 7.88 -11.51
CA ILE A 23 -10.03 7.62 -11.47
C ILE A 23 -9.42 8.16 -10.17
N GLN A 24 -9.76 9.39 -9.80
CA GLN A 24 -9.26 9.99 -8.55
C GLN A 24 -9.73 9.21 -7.31
N ARG A 25 -11.01 8.80 -7.28
CA ARG A 25 -11.56 7.98 -6.19
C ARG A 25 -10.88 6.62 -6.10
N TYR A 26 -10.56 6.01 -7.24
CA TYR A 26 -9.82 4.76 -7.29
C TYR A 26 -8.42 4.88 -6.68
N TYR A 27 -7.66 5.91 -7.10
CA TYR A 27 -6.35 6.16 -6.51
C TYR A 27 -6.44 6.46 -5.02
N LEU A 28 -7.46 7.21 -4.59
CA LEU A 28 -7.67 7.51 -3.17
C LEU A 28 -7.98 6.25 -2.35
N LEU A 29 -8.76 5.32 -2.91
CA LEU A 29 -9.03 4.03 -2.28
C LEU A 29 -7.73 3.26 -2.03
N TRP A 30 -6.84 3.15 -3.01
CA TRP A 30 -5.58 2.43 -2.84
C TRP A 30 -4.57 3.18 -1.95
N LYS A 31 -4.56 4.52 -1.99
CA LYS A 31 -3.81 5.33 -1.01
C LYS A 31 -4.28 5.07 0.42
N SER A 32 -5.57 4.82 0.63
CA SER A 32 -6.11 4.48 1.95
C SER A 32 -5.57 3.17 2.51
N VAL A 33 -5.26 2.19 1.65
CA VAL A 33 -4.64 0.91 2.06
C VAL A 33 -3.23 1.14 2.63
N ILE A 34 -2.43 1.97 1.94
CA ILE A 34 -1.10 2.35 2.41
C ILE A 34 -1.20 3.12 3.73
N ALA A 35 -2.13 4.08 3.81
CA ALA A 35 -2.36 4.85 5.03
C ALA A 35 -2.78 3.97 6.22
N GLN A 36 -3.67 3.00 6.00
CA GLN A 36 -4.10 2.07 7.05
C GLN A 36 -2.93 1.21 7.54
N ALA A 37 -2.10 0.69 6.65
CA ALA A 37 -0.89 -0.05 7.04
C ALA A 37 0.06 0.82 7.89
N MET A 38 0.21 2.11 7.56
CA MET A 38 1.00 3.03 8.39
C MET A 38 0.39 3.25 9.77
N ILE A 39 -0.94 3.39 9.87
CA ILE A 39 -1.67 3.52 11.13
C ILE A 39 -1.49 2.26 11.98
N ASP A 40 -1.63 1.08 11.38
CA ASP A 40 -1.49 -0.21 12.07
C ASP A 40 -0.05 -0.40 12.57
N ALA A 41 0.94 -0.04 11.76
CA ALA A 41 2.35 -0.04 12.17
C ALA A 41 2.63 0.92 13.35
N ALA A 42 1.99 2.08 13.36
CA ALA A 42 2.12 3.09 14.42
C ALA A 42 1.26 2.82 15.66
N SER A 43 0.48 1.74 15.68
CA SER A 43 -0.41 1.42 16.80
C SER A 43 0.35 1.15 18.11
N HIS A 44 -0.21 1.63 19.21
CA HIS A 44 0.28 1.42 20.59
C HIS A 44 -0.66 0.50 21.40
N CYS A 45 -1.62 -0.15 20.75
CA CYS A 45 -2.57 -1.02 21.41
C CYS A 45 -1.87 -2.25 22.01
N LYS A 46 -2.18 -2.58 23.28
CA LYS A 46 -1.59 -3.71 24.00
C LYS A 46 -2.30 -5.05 23.76
N LYS A 47 -3.44 -5.05 23.05
CA LYS A 47 -4.17 -6.28 22.74
C LYS A 47 -3.36 -7.14 21.77
N THR A 48 -3.31 -8.44 22.03
CA THR A 48 -2.51 -9.40 21.24
C THR A 48 -2.82 -9.32 19.74
N GLU A 49 -4.11 -9.25 19.36
CA GLU A 49 -4.54 -9.12 17.97
C GLU A 49 -3.96 -7.87 17.31
N SER A 50 -4.02 -6.72 17.99
CA SER A 50 -3.45 -5.47 17.49
C SER A 50 -1.93 -5.53 17.33
N LEU A 51 -1.24 -6.29 18.18
CA LEU A 51 0.21 -6.51 18.03
C LEU A 51 0.54 -7.37 16.82
N VAL A 52 -0.31 -8.36 16.49
CA VAL A 52 -0.16 -9.19 15.30
C VAL A 52 -0.32 -8.33 14.05
N GLU A 53 -1.38 -7.52 13.97
CA GLU A 53 -1.62 -6.65 12.81
C GLU A 53 -0.52 -5.59 12.66
N LYS A 54 -0.04 -5.00 13.76
CA LYS A 54 1.13 -4.10 13.74
C LYS A 54 2.36 -4.76 13.11
N ARG A 55 2.68 -6.00 13.49
CA ARG A 55 3.84 -6.73 12.93
C ARG A 55 3.65 -7.03 11.45
N LYS A 56 2.45 -7.46 11.04
CA LYS A 56 2.13 -7.68 9.63
C LYS A 56 2.29 -6.40 8.81
N ALA A 57 1.77 -5.28 9.31
CA ALA A 57 1.88 -3.99 8.65
C ALA A 57 3.35 -3.53 8.52
N ILE A 58 4.16 -3.68 9.57
CA ILE A 58 5.60 -3.39 9.51
C ILE A 58 6.31 -4.27 8.48
N SER A 59 6.02 -5.58 8.46
CA SER A 59 6.58 -6.52 7.47
C SER A 59 6.22 -6.07 6.06
N TRP A 60 4.93 -5.88 5.79
CA TRP A 60 4.43 -5.46 4.49
C TRP A 60 5.04 -4.15 3.98
N LEU A 61 5.17 -3.14 4.86
CA LEU A 61 5.79 -1.85 4.52
C LEU A 61 7.32 -1.92 4.33
N SER A 62 8.00 -2.97 4.83
CA SER A 62 9.46 -3.10 4.77
C SER A 62 9.96 -4.08 3.71
N ASP A 63 9.21 -5.15 3.45
CA ASP A 63 9.62 -6.28 2.62
C ASP A 63 9.63 -5.98 1.12
N PHE A 64 8.98 -4.89 0.67
CA PHE A 64 8.86 -4.52 -0.75
C PHE A 64 8.34 -5.68 -1.60
N SER A 65 7.37 -6.39 -1.04
CA SER A 65 6.70 -7.52 -1.66
C SER A 65 5.92 -7.10 -2.91
N GLN A 66 5.58 -8.07 -3.76
CA GLN A 66 4.88 -7.77 -5.01
C GLN A 66 3.51 -7.12 -4.78
N ASP A 67 2.77 -7.54 -3.76
CA ASP A 67 1.49 -6.94 -3.39
C ASP A 67 1.63 -5.49 -2.90
N PHE A 68 2.71 -5.15 -2.20
CA PHE A 68 3.04 -3.76 -1.87
C PHE A 68 3.32 -2.93 -3.13
N VAL A 69 4.14 -3.45 -4.04
CA VAL A 69 4.46 -2.81 -5.32
C VAL A 69 3.18 -2.58 -6.14
N HIS A 70 2.33 -3.61 -6.24
CA HIS A 70 1.04 -3.53 -6.92
C HIS A 70 0.13 -2.48 -6.28
N THR A 71 0.04 -2.46 -4.95
CA THR A 71 -0.76 -1.47 -4.22
C THR A 71 -0.29 -0.05 -4.48
N CYS A 72 1.03 0.19 -4.52
CA CYS A 72 1.59 1.50 -4.87
C CYS A 72 1.23 1.90 -6.30
N ILE A 73 1.35 0.98 -7.26
CA ILE A 73 0.97 1.20 -8.66
C ILE A 73 -0.54 1.54 -8.76
N LEU A 74 -1.41 0.79 -8.08
CA LEU A 74 -2.85 1.04 -8.02
C LEU A 74 -3.22 2.35 -7.30
N ALA A 75 -2.35 2.83 -6.43
CA ALA A 75 -2.45 4.12 -5.75
C ALA A 75 -1.86 5.28 -6.55
N ASP A 76 -1.41 5.05 -7.79
CA ASP A 76 -0.67 6.05 -8.59
C ASP A 76 0.52 6.64 -7.81
N CYS A 77 1.31 5.75 -7.20
CA CYS A 77 2.48 6.08 -6.40
C CYS A 77 3.70 5.26 -6.86
N ASP A 78 4.87 5.88 -6.92
CA ASP A 78 6.13 5.16 -7.10
C ASP A 78 6.44 4.32 -5.84
N PRO A 79 6.52 2.97 -5.94
CA PRO A 79 6.82 2.11 -4.81
C PRO A 79 8.15 2.46 -4.12
N VAL A 80 9.17 2.85 -4.89
CA VAL A 80 10.51 3.19 -4.36
C VAL A 80 10.43 4.47 -3.52
N TYR A 81 9.74 5.49 -4.05
CA TYR A 81 9.47 6.71 -3.31
C TYR A 81 8.72 6.45 -2.00
N VAL A 82 7.64 5.66 -2.04
CA VAL A 82 6.84 5.33 -0.84
C VAL A 82 7.71 4.60 0.20
N LYS A 83 8.47 3.58 -0.22
CA LYS A 83 9.38 2.84 0.67
C LYS A 83 10.38 3.77 1.36
N ASN A 84 11.05 4.63 0.58
CA ASN A 84 12.05 5.56 1.10
C ASN A 84 11.45 6.57 2.08
N LYS A 85 10.20 7.00 1.84
CA LYS A 85 9.51 7.93 2.72
C LYS A 85 9.10 7.29 4.06
N ILE A 86 8.72 6.02 4.05
CA ILE A 86 8.21 5.29 5.23
C ILE A 86 9.34 4.69 6.08
N GLN A 87 10.48 4.33 5.47
CA GLN A 87 11.59 3.66 6.15
C GLN A 87 12.06 4.34 7.46
N PRO A 88 12.20 5.68 7.55
CA PRO A 88 12.61 6.33 8.80
C PRO A 88 11.63 6.08 9.94
N THR A 89 10.32 6.12 9.64
CA THR A 89 9.26 5.85 10.62
C THR A 89 9.32 4.41 11.11
N LEU A 90 9.46 3.43 10.21
CA LEU A 90 9.57 2.01 10.61
C LEU A 90 10.77 1.72 11.51
N LYS A 91 11.92 2.36 11.25
CA LYS A 91 13.11 2.23 12.11
C LYS A 91 12.86 2.72 13.53
N SER A 92 12.03 3.74 13.73
CA SER A 92 11.65 4.21 15.07
C SER A 92 10.69 3.27 15.80
N LEU A 93 9.88 2.51 15.05
CA LEU A 93 8.84 1.62 15.61
C LEU A 93 9.35 0.21 15.95
N THR A 94 10.52 -0.16 15.42
CA THR A 94 11.15 -1.48 15.56
C THR A 94 12.37 -1.47 16.48
N ARG A 95 12.68 -0.31 17.07
CA ARG A 95 13.76 -0.11 18.03
C ARG A 95 13.30 -0.46 19.44
#